data_AF-A0A816NVM5-F1
#
_entry.id   AF-A0A816NVM5-F1
#
_cell.length_a   1.000
_cell.length_b   1.000
_cell.length_c   1.000
_cell.angle_alpha   90.00
_cell.angle_beta   90.00
_cell.angle_gamma   90.00
#
_symmetry.space_group_name_H-M   'P 1'
#
loop_
_entity.id
_entity.type
_entity.pdbx_description
1 polymer ?
#
loop_
_entity_poly.entity_id
_entity_poly.type
_entity_poly.pdbx_seq_one_letter_code
_entity_poly.pdbx_strand_id
1 'polypeptide(L)'
;MERTNNLGRDLEWFKEQGYDIPEQLAHCEIYSKYFKDIVENDPPAFISDFYNIYFAHRASGRKIGTMVSERILDNKELEFYK
;
A
#
# COMPACT_ATOMS: atom_id res chain seq x y z
N MET A 1 -9.04 -8.25 0.23
CA MET A 1 -7.84 -8.64 -0.52
C MET A 1 -7.30 -7.37 -1.14
N GLU A 2 -8.07 -6.72 -2.01
CA GLU A 2 -7.81 -5.36 -2.52
C GLU A 2 -7.67 -4.28 -1.42
N ARG A 3 -6.82 -3.29 -1.67
CA ARG A 3 -6.45 -2.23 -0.71
C ARG A 3 -6.65 -0.82 -1.21
N THR A 4 -6.92 -0.62 -2.50
CA THR A 4 -7.01 0.71 -3.13
C THR A 4 -8.03 1.61 -2.44
N ASN A 5 -9.23 1.10 -2.16
CA ASN A 5 -10.28 1.88 -1.50
C ASN A 5 -9.88 2.29 -0.07
N ASN A 6 -9.32 1.36 0.70
CA ASN A 6 -8.87 1.63 2.06
C ASN A 6 -7.74 2.67 2.08
N LEU A 7 -6.77 2.53 1.16
CA LEU A 7 -5.69 3.51 1.01
C LEU A 7 -6.24 4.88 0.61
N GLY A 8 -7.24 4.93 -0.26
CA GLY A 8 -7.93 6.17 -0.63
C GLY A 8 -8.56 6.88 0.58
N ARG A 9 -9.22 6.14 1.47
CA ARG A 9 -9.81 6.70 2.70
C ARG A 9 -8.74 7.22 3.67
N ASP A 10 -7.62 6.50 3.79
CA ASP A 10 -6.51 6.96 4.62
C ASP A 10 -5.86 8.24 4.07
N LEU A 11 -5.72 8.35 2.73
CA LEU A 11 -5.22 9.57 2.09
C LEU A 11 -6.16 10.76 2.29
N GLU A 12 -7.47 10.58 2.16
CA GLU A 12 -8.43 11.63 2.48
C GLU A 12 -8.37 12.03 3.95
N TRP A 13 -8.23 11.06 4.86
CA TRP A 13 -8.02 11.37 6.28
C TRP A 13 -6.75 12.22 6.51
N PHE A 14 -5.64 11.92 5.85
CA PHE A 14 -4.43 12.77 5.92
C PHE A 14 -4.67 14.19 5.42
N LYS A 15 -5.44 14.37 4.33
CA LYS A 15 -5.83 15.71 3.86
C LYS A 15 -6.67 16.47 4.89
N GLU A 16 -7.61 15.80 5.54
CA GLU A 16 -8.44 16.40 6.61
C GLU A 16 -7.60 16.86 7.81
N GLN A 17 -6.46 16.22 8.07
CA GLN A 17 -5.49 16.65 9.09
C GLN A 17 -4.60 17.82 8.63
N GLY A 18 -4.73 18.27 7.37
CA GLY A 18 -3.95 19.38 6.81
C GLY A 18 -2.65 18.97 6.13
N TYR A 19 -2.45 17.67 5.82
CA TYR A 19 -1.30 17.22 5.05
C TYR A 19 -1.58 17.27 3.54
N ASP A 20 -0.60 17.74 2.78
CA ASP A 20 -0.62 17.62 1.32
C ASP A 20 -0.31 16.17 0.90
N ILE A 21 -1.05 15.67 -0.09
CA ILE A 21 -0.73 14.39 -0.71
C ILE A 21 0.38 14.60 -1.73
N PRO A 22 1.53 13.90 -1.60
CA PRO A 22 2.64 14.08 -2.51
C PRO A 22 2.30 13.57 -3.91
N GLU A 23 2.97 14.14 -4.91
CA GLU A 23 2.94 13.61 -6.26
C GLU A 23 3.57 12.19 -6.31
N GLN A 24 3.13 11.39 -7.28
CA GLN A 24 3.67 10.05 -7.48
C GLN A 24 5.18 10.10 -7.75
N LEU A 25 5.93 9.22 -7.09
CA LEU A 25 7.37 9.14 -7.29
C LEU A 25 7.66 8.32 -8.56
N ALA A 26 8.74 8.69 -9.28
CA ALA A 26 9.10 8.03 -10.55
C ALA A 26 9.26 6.49 -10.42
N HIS A 27 9.74 6.01 -9.27
CA HIS A 27 9.86 4.57 -9.02
C HIS A 27 8.50 3.86 -8.87
N CYS A 28 7.45 4.55 -8.40
CA CYS A 28 6.09 4.00 -8.37
C CYS A 28 5.56 3.75 -9.79
N GLU A 29 5.85 4.66 -10.73
CA GLU A 29 5.49 4.47 -12.14
C GLU A 29 6.24 3.29 -12.76
N ILE A 30 7.55 3.19 -12.50
CA ILE A 30 8.38 2.09 -12.99
C ILE A 30 7.83 0.76 -12.46
N TYR A 31 7.49 0.70 -11.17
CA TYR A 31 6.96 -0.51 -10.55
C TYR A 31 5.59 -0.89 -11.09
N SER A 32 4.70 0.09 -11.32
CA SER A 32 3.40 -0.17 -11.96
C SER A 32 3.54 -0.67 -13.40
N LYS A 33 4.48 -0.11 -14.18
CA LYS A 33 4.76 -0.54 -15.54
C LYS A 33 5.32 -1.97 -15.57
N TYR A 34 6.24 -2.30 -14.66
CA TYR A 34 6.78 -3.66 -14.51
C TYR A 34 5.66 -4.69 -14.32
N PHE A 35 4.68 -4.42 -13.43
CA PHE A 35 3.56 -5.34 -13.24
C PHE A 35 2.69 -5.55 -14.47
N LYS A 36 2.47 -4.50 -15.26
CA LYS A 36 1.72 -4.60 -16.52
C LYS A 36 2.48 -5.44 -17.55
N ASP A 37 3.80 -5.35 -17.57
CA ASP A 37 4.63 -6.14 -18.48
C ASP A 37 4.63 -7.63 -18.10
N ILE A 38 4.92 -7.96 -16.83
CA ILE A 38 4.99 -9.36 -16.41
C ILE A 38 3.63 -10.07 -16.42
N VAL A 39 2.50 -9.37 -16.30
CA VAL A 39 1.19 -10.04 -16.39
C VAL A 39 0.95 -10.62 -17.79
N GLU A 40 1.50 -10.00 -18.82
CA GLU A 40 1.38 -10.43 -20.23
C GLU A 40 2.53 -11.39 -20.61
N ASN A 41 3.75 -11.09 -20.14
CA ASN A 41 4.96 -11.74 -20.63
C ASN A 41 5.50 -12.82 -19.68
N ASP A 42 5.19 -12.78 -18.38
CA ASP A 42 5.62 -13.77 -17.38
C ASP A 42 4.57 -13.98 -16.25
N PRO A 43 3.43 -14.64 -16.54
CA PRO A 43 2.38 -14.87 -15.55
C PRO A 43 2.83 -15.60 -14.28
N PRO A 44 3.74 -16.60 -14.32
CA PRO A 44 4.30 -17.19 -13.11
C PRO A 44 5.03 -16.19 -12.19
N ALA A 45 5.85 -15.29 -12.75
CA ALA A 45 6.49 -14.24 -11.97
C ALA A 45 5.45 -13.28 -11.36
N PHE A 46 4.43 -12.91 -12.15
CA PHE A 46 3.32 -12.10 -11.65
C PHE A 46 2.63 -12.73 -10.43
N ILE A 47 2.33 -14.03 -10.47
CA ILE A 47 1.70 -14.72 -9.34
C ILE A 47 2.62 -14.75 -8.11
N SER A 48 3.94 -14.93 -8.30
CA SER A 48 4.93 -14.88 -7.21
C SER A 48 4.93 -13.51 -6.51
N ASP A 49 5.03 -12.43 -7.29
CA ASP A 49 5.06 -11.07 -6.77
C ASP A 49 3.71 -10.68 -6.15
N PHE A 50 2.60 -11.04 -6.79
CA PHE A 50 1.25 -10.85 -6.25
C PHE A 50 1.13 -11.52 -4.87
N TYR A 51 1.52 -12.80 -4.75
CA TYR A 51 1.49 -13.51 -3.48
C TYR A 51 2.28 -12.77 -2.40
N ASN A 52 3.53 -12.39 -2.72
CA ASN A 52 4.41 -11.72 -1.78
C ASN A 52 3.83 -10.39 -1.27
N ILE A 53 3.29 -9.55 -2.17
CA ILE A 53 2.69 -8.26 -1.79
C ILE A 53 1.51 -8.46 -0.84
N TYR A 54 0.56 -9.33 -1.18
CA TYR A 54 -0.65 -9.51 -0.38
C TYR A 54 -0.38 -10.21 0.97
N PHE A 55 0.48 -11.22 0.97
CA PHE A 55 0.77 -11.97 2.19
C PHE A 55 1.71 -11.22 3.13
N ALA A 56 2.72 -10.50 2.61
CA ALA A 56 3.57 -9.66 3.45
C ALA A 56 2.74 -8.61 4.19
N HIS A 57 1.80 -7.96 3.50
CA HIS A 57 0.91 -6.98 4.12
C HIS A 57 0.05 -7.59 5.24
N ARG A 58 -0.51 -8.80 5.01
CA ARG A 58 -1.32 -9.50 6.00
C ARG A 58 -0.51 -9.98 7.22
N ALA A 59 0.75 -10.36 7.01
CA ALA A 59 1.62 -10.87 8.06
C ALA A 59 2.34 -9.74 8.81
N SER A 60 3.35 -9.13 8.19
CA SER A 60 4.20 -8.13 8.83
C SER A 60 3.62 -6.71 8.72
N GLY A 61 2.86 -6.42 7.65
CA GLY A 61 2.28 -5.10 7.41
C GLY A 61 1.41 -4.60 8.55
N ARG A 62 0.60 -5.46 9.16
CA ARG A 62 -0.23 -5.10 10.33
C ARG A 62 0.60 -4.62 11.53
N LYS A 63 1.67 -5.34 11.87
CA LYS A 63 2.55 -4.94 12.98
C LYS A 63 3.23 -3.59 12.70
N ILE A 64 3.65 -3.36 11.46
CA ILE A 64 4.21 -2.08 11.03
C ILE A 64 3.17 -0.96 11.17
N GLY A 65 1.94 -1.19 10.69
CA GLY A 65 0.83 -0.24 10.82
C GLY A 65 0.54 0.15 12.27
N THR A 66 0.50 -0.82 13.18
CA THR A 66 0.34 -0.57 14.62
C THR A 66 1.49 0.29 15.17
N MET A 67 2.73 -0.07 14.88
CA MET A 67 3.89 0.70 15.37
C MET A 67 3.92 2.15 14.84
N VAL A 68 3.53 2.37 13.58
CA VAL A 68 3.43 3.72 13.00
C VAL A 68 2.30 4.50 13.66
N SER A 69 1.14 3.88 13.81
CA SER A 69 -0.03 4.47 14.44
C SER A 69 0.24 4.96 15.87
N GLU A 70 0.85 4.11 16.69
CA GLU A 70 1.23 4.43 18.08
C GLU A 70 2.23 5.57 18.19
N ARG A 71 3.16 5.66 17.23
CA ARG A 71 4.28 6.62 17.30
C ARG A 71 3.94 8.01 16.78
N ILE A 72 3.18 8.09 15.68
CA ILE A 72 3.03 9.36 14.95
C ILE A 72 1.59 9.69 14.56
N LEU A 73 0.60 8.82 14.82
CA LEU A 73 -0.79 9.05 14.43
C LEU A 73 -1.79 8.98 15.60
N ASP A 74 -1.32 9.18 16.84
CA ASP A 74 -2.16 9.13 18.05
C ASP A 74 -3.08 7.90 18.11
N ASN A 75 -2.52 6.72 17.83
CA ASN A 75 -3.24 5.45 17.81
C ASN A 75 -4.38 5.36 16.77
N LYS A 76 -4.43 6.27 15.78
CA LYS A 76 -5.35 6.16 14.65
C LYS A 76 -5.10 4.87 13.88
N GLU A 77 -6.10 3.99 13.88
CA GLU A 77 -6.07 2.80 13.05
C GLU A 77 -6.39 3.17 11.58
N LEU A 78 -5.38 3.02 10.72
CA LEU A 78 -5.49 3.23 9.27
C LEU A 78 -6.19 2.04 8.61
N GLU A 79 -7.09 2.32 7.68
CA GLU A 79 -7.90 1.31 6.99
C GLU A 79 -7.06 0.40 6.10
N PHE A 80 -5.91 0.87 5.62
CA PHE A 80 -4.98 0.10 4.80
C PHE A 80 -4.59 -1.22 5.48
N TYR A 81 -4.49 -1.25 6.81
CA TYR A 81 -4.10 -2.44 7.58
C TYR A 81 -5.26 -3.37 7.98
N LYS A 82 -6.51 -3.00 7.65
CA LYS A 82 -7.71 -3.80 7.92
C LYS A 82 -7.91 -4.91 6.87
#